data_AF-A0A7J3A036-F1
#
_entry.id   AF-A0A7J3A036-F1
#
_cell.length_a   1.000
_cell.length_b   1.000
_cell.length_c   1.000
_cell.angle_alpha   90.00
_cell.angle_beta   90.00
_cell.angle_gamma   90.00
#
_symmetry.space_group_name_H-M   'P 1'
#
loop_
_entity.id
_entity.type
_entity.pdbx_description
1 polymer ?
#
loop_
_entity_poly.entity_id
_entity_poly.type
_entity_poly.pdbx_seq_one_letter_code
_entity_poly.pdbx_strand_id
1 'polypeptide(L)'
;MSLTEALLASTYVTILIFVAGLIYVWIKWSGKPLHLRWELYPVPHEPGRTHYGGSYMEEVDWSLSKPSKSLFEELKEMLKEMLFLKRVYMYNRPLWYLSFLFHGGIYMVLLWFASLLVNGFTNVYLVGLVSDTTFMEYLIIFFGYAGIFATTIGVLGLLVKRIVDSSMREYTSKVDYFNLFFILAVLMTGLAALSLDPFFELARKYMISIVGFQITSSVELPPVTILHVILLQLLWIYIPYSKMSHF
;
A
#
# COMPACT_ATOMS: atom_id res chain seq x y z
N MET A 1 -16.71 22.24 17.60
CA MET A 1 -15.76 21.34 16.92
C MET A 1 -15.43 21.95 15.56
N SER A 2 -14.18 22.34 15.34
CA SER A 2 -13.72 22.82 14.04
C SER A 2 -13.69 21.66 13.04
N LEU A 3 -13.63 21.98 11.74
CA LEU A 3 -13.54 20.95 10.70
C LEU A 3 -12.27 20.10 10.83
N THR A 4 -11.13 20.70 11.24
CA THR A 4 -9.89 19.96 11.50
C THR A 4 -10.01 19.02 12.70
N GLU A 5 -10.64 19.45 13.78
CA GLU A 5 -10.87 18.59 14.96
C GLU A 5 -11.71 17.36 14.61
N ALA A 6 -12.76 17.57 13.81
CA ALA A 6 -13.59 16.48 13.29
C ALA A 6 -12.77 15.51 12.44
N LEU A 7 -11.88 16.04 11.60
CA LEU A 7 -11.00 15.27 10.71
C LEU A 7 -9.95 14.45 11.49
N LEU A 8 -9.39 15.00 12.55
CA LEU A 8 -8.49 14.28 13.46
C LEU A 8 -9.23 13.14 14.16
N ALA A 9 -10.42 13.40 14.71
CA ALA A 9 -11.26 12.39 15.33
C ALA A 9 -11.60 11.25 14.34
N SER A 10 -12.01 11.60 13.11
CA SER A 10 -12.32 10.62 12.08
C SER A 10 -11.08 9.84 11.62
N THR A 11 -9.88 10.42 11.69
CA THR A 11 -8.62 9.73 11.37
C THR A 11 -8.36 8.58 12.33
N TYR A 12 -8.57 8.77 13.64
CA TYR A 12 -8.45 7.66 14.61
C TYR A 12 -9.46 6.55 14.36
N VAL A 13 -10.71 6.92 14.06
CA VAL A 13 -11.77 5.95 13.70
C VAL A 13 -11.38 5.18 12.43
N THR A 14 -10.83 5.87 11.43
CA THR A 14 -10.36 5.25 10.19
C THR A 14 -9.25 4.25 10.46
N ILE A 15 -8.24 4.61 11.27
CA ILE A 15 -7.14 3.69 11.64
C ILE A 15 -7.71 2.45 12.33
N LEU A 16 -8.65 2.63 13.28
CA LEU A 16 -9.31 1.51 13.96
C LEU A 16 -10.03 0.58 12.98
N ILE A 17 -10.84 1.14 12.06
CA ILE A 17 -11.57 0.37 11.05
C ILE A 17 -10.61 -0.36 10.12
N PHE A 18 -9.53 0.30 9.70
CA PHE A 18 -8.52 -0.29 8.82
C PHE A 18 -7.83 -1.49 9.50
N VAL A 19 -7.34 -1.32 10.73
CA VAL A 19 -6.70 -2.40 11.48
C VAL A 19 -7.69 -3.55 11.74
N ALA A 20 -8.92 -3.25 12.16
CA ALA A 20 -9.96 -4.27 12.35
C ALA A 20 -10.26 -5.03 11.05
N GLY A 21 -10.30 -4.33 9.92
CA GLY A 21 -10.47 -4.93 8.59
C GLY A 21 -9.33 -5.86 8.21
N LEU A 22 -8.07 -5.46 8.44
CA LEU A 22 -6.91 -6.31 8.20
C LEU A 22 -6.93 -7.57 9.06
N ILE A 23 -7.24 -7.45 10.36
CA ILE A 23 -7.36 -8.59 11.28
C ILE A 23 -8.48 -9.53 10.81
N TYR A 24 -9.65 -8.98 10.44
CA TYR A 24 -10.77 -9.76 9.92
C TYR A 24 -10.37 -10.56 8.67
N VAL A 25 -9.71 -9.92 7.70
CA VAL A 25 -9.24 -10.56 6.46
C VAL A 25 -8.22 -11.65 6.79
N TRP A 26 -7.25 -11.36 7.67
CA TRP A 26 -6.25 -12.33 8.10
C TRP A 26 -6.88 -13.57 8.75
N ILE A 27 -7.79 -13.40 9.71
CA ILE A 27 -8.51 -14.51 10.37
C ILE A 27 -9.31 -15.30 9.33
N LYS A 28 -10.03 -14.61 8.45
CA LYS A 28 -10.86 -15.23 7.42
C LYS A 28 -10.04 -16.12 6.48
N TRP A 29 -8.86 -15.69 6.06
CA TRP A 29 -8.01 -16.45 5.12
C TRP A 29 -7.16 -17.53 5.82
N SER A 30 -6.62 -17.22 6.99
CA SER A 30 -5.88 -18.20 7.80
C SER A 30 -6.77 -19.36 8.27
N GLY A 31 -8.07 -19.15 8.47
CA GLY A 31 -9.02 -20.20 8.84
C GLY A 31 -9.49 -21.12 7.70
N LYS A 32 -9.20 -20.80 6.43
CA LYS A 32 -9.69 -21.62 5.30
C LYS A 32 -8.94 -22.95 5.17
N PRO A 33 -9.64 -24.07 4.84
CA PRO A 33 -8.98 -25.33 4.54
C PRO A 33 -8.10 -25.21 3.27
N LEU A 34 -7.06 -26.05 3.18
CA LEU A 34 -6.04 -26.01 2.11
C LEU A 34 -6.63 -25.98 0.70
N HIS A 35 -7.67 -26.78 0.42
CA HIS A 35 -8.32 -26.81 -0.89
C HIS A 35 -9.01 -25.49 -1.27
N LEU A 36 -9.32 -24.61 -0.31
CA LEU A 36 -9.88 -23.28 -0.55
C LEU A 36 -8.82 -22.17 -0.54
N ARG A 37 -7.54 -22.50 -0.27
CA ARG A 37 -6.44 -21.54 -0.21
C ARG A 37 -5.76 -21.28 -1.56
N TRP A 38 -6.15 -22.00 -2.63
CA TRP A 38 -5.67 -21.81 -4.00
C TRP A 38 -4.14 -21.64 -4.07
N GLU A 39 -3.41 -22.75 -4.01
CA GLU A 39 -1.95 -22.75 -4.16
C GLU A 39 -1.59 -22.51 -5.65
N LEU A 40 -0.99 -21.36 -5.93
CA LEU A 40 -0.50 -21.03 -7.27
C LEU A 40 0.85 -21.71 -7.50
N TYR A 41 0.94 -22.54 -8.54
CA TYR A 41 2.21 -23.12 -8.97
C TYR A 41 3.16 -22.06 -9.56
N PRO A 42 4.49 -22.13 -9.32
CA PRO A 42 5.21 -23.04 -8.41
C PRO A 42 4.80 -22.87 -6.95
N VAL A 43 4.62 -23.97 -6.19
CA VAL A 43 4.29 -23.93 -4.76
C VAL A 43 5.49 -23.39 -3.96
N PRO A 44 5.44 -22.15 -3.43
CA PRO A 44 6.64 -21.49 -2.91
C PRO A 44 7.25 -22.14 -1.67
N HIS A 45 6.42 -22.84 -0.88
CA HIS A 45 6.84 -23.47 0.36
C HIS A 45 7.49 -24.85 0.16
N GLU A 46 7.60 -25.36 -1.06
CA GLU A 46 8.23 -26.66 -1.35
C GLU A 46 9.67 -26.50 -1.86
N PRO A 47 10.69 -26.70 -0.99
CA PRO A 47 12.08 -26.45 -1.35
C PRO A 47 12.57 -27.42 -2.44
N GLY A 48 13.39 -26.90 -3.35
CA GLY A 48 14.01 -27.67 -4.44
C GLY A 48 13.15 -27.82 -5.70
N ARG A 49 11.84 -27.59 -5.62
CA ARG A 49 10.90 -27.76 -6.76
C ARG A 49 10.39 -26.46 -7.38
N THR A 50 10.63 -25.33 -6.70
CA THR A 50 10.21 -23.99 -7.15
C THR A 50 10.79 -23.58 -8.50
N HIS A 51 11.95 -24.13 -8.90
CA HIS A 51 12.65 -23.72 -10.12
C HIS A 51 12.00 -24.21 -11.42
N TYR A 52 11.25 -25.32 -11.38
CA TYR A 52 10.55 -25.87 -12.54
C TYR A 52 9.03 -25.95 -12.37
N GLY A 53 8.49 -25.54 -11.21
CA GLY A 53 7.04 -25.55 -10.99
C GLY A 53 6.50 -26.87 -10.45
N GLY A 54 7.34 -27.70 -9.83
CA GLY A 54 6.93 -29.02 -9.37
C GLY A 54 6.10 -29.04 -8.10
N SER A 55 5.62 -30.23 -7.76
CA SER A 55 4.81 -30.55 -6.58
C SER A 55 5.36 -31.74 -5.80
N TYR A 56 5.07 -31.84 -4.51
CA TYR A 56 5.26 -33.07 -3.73
C TYR A 56 4.52 -34.26 -4.36
N MET A 57 3.45 -34.02 -5.12
CA MET A 57 2.72 -35.06 -5.87
C MET A 57 3.56 -35.76 -6.97
N GLU A 58 4.75 -35.25 -7.29
CA GLU A 58 5.69 -35.88 -8.22
C GLU A 58 6.51 -37.00 -7.55
N GLU A 59 6.48 -37.13 -6.23
CA GLU A 59 7.18 -38.20 -5.52
C GLU A 59 6.45 -39.54 -5.67
N VAL A 60 7.20 -40.63 -5.92
CA VAL A 60 6.66 -41.99 -6.16
C VAL A 60 5.78 -42.49 -5.00
N ASP A 61 6.04 -42.03 -3.77
CA ASP A 61 5.27 -42.34 -2.56
C ASP A 61 4.74 -41.09 -1.85
N TRP A 62 4.34 -40.06 -2.61
CA TRP A 62 3.89 -38.77 -2.07
C TRP A 62 2.78 -38.88 -1.01
N SER A 63 1.94 -39.92 -1.09
CA SER A 63 0.85 -40.16 -0.13
C SER A 63 1.35 -40.63 1.25
N LEU A 64 2.57 -41.17 1.31
CA LEU A 64 3.23 -41.67 2.52
C LEU A 64 4.26 -40.67 3.07
N SER A 65 4.74 -39.73 2.25
CA SER A 65 5.69 -38.71 2.66
C SER A 65 5.00 -37.47 3.24
N LYS A 66 5.64 -36.83 4.24
CA LYS A 66 5.23 -35.49 4.68
C LYS A 66 5.95 -34.47 3.80
N PRO A 67 5.24 -33.59 3.07
CA PRO A 67 5.89 -32.58 2.25
C PRO A 67 6.77 -31.69 3.13
N SER A 68 8.00 -31.43 2.67
CA SER A 68 8.88 -30.46 3.32
C SER A 68 8.34 -29.06 3.06
N LYS A 69 8.18 -28.27 4.14
CA LYS A 69 7.69 -26.90 4.06
C LYS A 69 8.77 -25.93 4.52
N SER A 70 9.05 -24.93 3.71
CA SER A 70 10.00 -23.86 4.03
C SER A 70 9.29 -22.51 4.02
N LEU A 71 9.07 -21.95 5.21
CA LEU A 71 8.55 -20.58 5.37
C LEU A 71 9.50 -19.54 4.76
N PHE A 72 10.80 -19.81 4.76
CA PHE A 72 11.79 -18.90 4.19
C PHE A 72 11.69 -18.81 2.66
N GLU A 73 11.57 -19.94 1.96
CA GLU A 73 11.40 -19.92 0.50
C GLU A 73 10.05 -19.35 0.11
N GLU A 74 9.00 -19.61 0.89
CA GLU A 74 7.68 -19.01 0.71
C GLU A 74 7.74 -17.48 0.81
N LEU A 75 8.28 -16.96 1.91
CA LEU A 75 8.42 -15.52 2.13
C LEU A 75 9.28 -14.87 1.05
N LYS A 76 10.39 -15.52 0.67
CA LYS A 76 11.32 -15.01 -0.35
C LYS A 76 10.66 -14.92 -1.73
N GLU A 77 9.94 -15.95 -2.18
CA GLU A 77 9.27 -15.91 -3.49
C GLU A 77 8.07 -14.95 -3.47
N MET A 78 7.31 -14.87 -2.37
CA MET A 78 6.28 -13.86 -2.19
C MET A 78 6.85 -12.44 -2.27
N LEU A 79 7.91 -12.14 -1.52
CA LEU A 79 8.56 -10.83 -1.55
C LEU A 79 9.11 -10.49 -2.93
N LYS A 80 9.70 -11.45 -3.64
CA LYS A 80 10.16 -11.22 -5.02
C LYS A 80 9.00 -10.86 -5.95
N GLU A 81 7.88 -11.55 -5.84
CA GLU A 81 6.71 -11.24 -6.65
C GLU A 81 6.11 -9.88 -6.27
N MET A 82 5.98 -9.56 -4.98
CA MET A 82 5.45 -8.28 -4.52
C MET A 82 6.35 -7.11 -4.94
N LEU A 83 7.66 -7.20 -4.71
CA LEU A 83 8.60 -6.10 -4.97
C LEU A 83 8.91 -5.93 -6.45
N PHE A 84 9.11 -7.04 -7.19
CA PHE A 84 9.60 -6.98 -8.57
C PHE A 84 8.56 -7.36 -9.61
N LEU A 85 7.37 -7.82 -9.23
CA LEU A 85 6.33 -8.25 -10.17
C LEU A 85 6.87 -9.24 -11.21
N LYS A 86 7.66 -10.22 -10.74
CA LYS A 86 8.48 -11.12 -11.56
C LYS A 86 7.67 -11.78 -12.66
N ARG A 87 6.46 -12.28 -12.39
CA ARG A 87 5.63 -12.90 -13.43
C ARG A 87 5.20 -11.92 -14.51
N VAL A 88 4.81 -10.70 -14.12
CA VAL A 88 4.46 -9.66 -15.11
C VAL A 88 5.68 -9.30 -15.95
N TYR A 89 6.87 -9.25 -15.35
CA TYR A 89 8.12 -9.05 -16.09
C TYR A 89 8.39 -10.17 -17.11
N MET A 90 8.14 -11.43 -16.74
CA MET A 90 8.40 -12.58 -17.61
C MET A 90 7.37 -12.70 -18.75
N TYR A 91 6.09 -12.47 -18.47
CA TYR A 91 5.00 -12.74 -19.41
C TYR A 91 4.41 -11.49 -20.10
N ASN A 92 4.59 -10.29 -19.55
CA ASN A 92 4.06 -9.04 -20.12
C ASN A 92 4.95 -7.83 -19.79
N ARG A 93 6.15 -7.79 -20.39
CA ARG A 93 7.12 -6.70 -20.19
C ARG A 93 6.55 -5.28 -20.40
N PRO A 94 5.72 -5.02 -21.43
CA PRO A 94 5.14 -3.68 -21.58
C PRO A 94 4.20 -3.29 -20.43
N LEU A 95 3.48 -4.24 -19.82
CA LEU A 95 2.68 -3.96 -18.63
C LEU A 95 3.54 -3.79 -17.37
N TRP A 96 4.68 -4.48 -17.33
CA TRP A 96 5.58 -4.46 -16.17
C TRP A 96 6.07 -3.05 -15.84
N TYR A 97 6.56 -2.27 -16.82
CA TYR A 97 7.09 -0.94 -16.52
C TYR A 97 6.06 -0.03 -15.82
N LEU A 98 4.82 -0.02 -16.30
CA LEU A 98 3.73 0.77 -15.70
C LEU A 98 3.32 0.23 -14.34
N SER A 99 3.25 -1.10 -14.21
CA SER A 99 2.88 -1.76 -12.95
C SER A 99 3.95 -1.57 -11.88
N PHE A 100 5.22 -1.69 -12.26
CA PHE A 100 6.37 -1.49 -11.38
C PHE A 100 6.47 -0.03 -10.94
N LEU A 101 6.24 0.92 -11.86
CA LEU A 101 6.19 2.34 -11.50
C LEU A 101 5.05 2.66 -10.53
N PHE A 102 3.86 2.07 -10.75
CA PHE A 102 2.72 2.22 -9.86
C PHE A 102 2.98 1.63 -8.46
N HIS A 103 3.39 0.36 -8.36
CA HIS A 103 3.63 -0.31 -7.08
C HIS A 103 4.87 0.24 -6.37
N GLY A 104 5.96 0.50 -7.11
CA GLY A 104 7.15 1.17 -6.59
C GLY A 104 6.84 2.55 -6.03
N GLY A 105 5.97 3.31 -6.72
CA GLY A 105 5.43 4.57 -6.20
C GLY A 105 4.66 4.40 -4.89
N ILE A 106 3.77 3.41 -4.80
CA ILE A 106 3.05 3.09 -3.56
C ILE A 106 4.02 2.75 -2.43
N TYR A 107 5.07 1.96 -2.70
CA TYR A 107 6.10 1.66 -1.69
C TYR A 107 6.80 2.91 -1.19
N MET A 108 7.12 3.85 -2.08
CA MET A 108 7.68 5.14 -1.67
C MET A 108 6.67 5.98 -0.85
N VAL A 109 5.38 5.96 -1.20
CA VAL A 109 4.32 6.60 -0.39
C VAL A 109 4.21 5.96 1.00
N LEU A 110 4.33 4.64 1.11
CA LEU A 110 4.36 3.94 2.40
C LEU A 110 5.60 4.33 3.23
N LEU A 111 6.77 4.43 2.59
CA LEU A 111 7.98 4.94 3.25
C LEU A 111 7.81 6.39 3.69
N TRP A 112 7.13 7.22 2.90
CA TRP A 112 6.78 8.59 3.28
C TRP A 112 5.90 8.65 4.53
N PHE A 113 4.85 7.83 4.61
CA PHE A 113 4.03 7.70 5.82
C PHE A 113 4.86 7.23 7.02
N ALA A 114 5.75 6.25 6.83
CA ALA A 114 6.65 5.78 7.89
C ALA A 114 7.59 6.89 8.37
N SER A 115 8.18 7.67 7.45
CA SER A 115 9.02 8.82 7.79
C SER A 115 8.25 9.92 8.54
N LEU A 116 7.01 10.20 8.15
CA LEU A 116 6.12 11.10 8.90
C LEU A 116 5.85 10.57 10.30
N LEU A 117 5.54 9.28 10.45
CA LEU A 117 5.29 8.65 11.74
C LEU A 117 6.49 8.75 12.68
N VAL A 118 7.69 8.44 12.16
CA VAL A 118 8.93 8.56 12.94
C VAL A 118 9.21 10.03 13.29
N ASN A 119 9.03 10.96 12.36
CA ASN A 119 9.18 12.39 12.64
C ASN A 119 8.19 12.87 13.71
N GLY A 120 6.92 12.47 13.63
CA GLY A 120 5.90 12.79 14.62
C GLY A 120 6.23 12.21 16.00
N PHE A 121 6.66 10.95 16.06
CA PHE A 121 7.07 10.31 17.31
C PHE A 121 8.25 11.03 17.97
N THR A 122 9.29 11.37 17.20
CA THR A 122 10.45 12.11 17.70
C THR A 122 10.04 13.49 18.25
N ASN A 123 9.19 14.22 17.53
CA ASN A 123 8.73 15.56 17.93
C ASN A 123 7.79 15.56 19.14
N VAL A 124 7.12 14.45 19.43
CA VAL A 124 6.20 14.34 20.58
C VAL A 124 6.90 13.76 21.80
N TYR A 125 7.65 12.67 21.64
CA TYR A 125 8.11 11.85 22.76
C TYR A 125 9.63 11.93 23.02
N LEU A 126 10.42 12.45 22.07
CA LEU A 126 11.89 12.53 22.18
C LEU A 126 12.40 13.98 22.18
N VAL A 127 11.55 14.93 22.56
CA VAL A 127 11.88 16.36 22.63
C VAL A 127 13.07 16.56 23.57
N GLY A 128 14.12 17.24 23.07
CA GLY A 128 15.34 17.52 23.81
C GLY A 128 16.38 16.38 23.81
N LEU A 129 16.04 15.18 23.34
CA LEU A 129 16.98 14.07 23.15
C LEU A 129 17.53 14.02 21.71
N VAL A 130 16.70 14.40 20.74
CA VAL A 130 17.09 14.50 19.33
C VAL A 130 17.07 15.98 18.96
N SER A 131 18.24 16.54 18.66
CA SER A 131 18.40 17.95 18.34
C SER A 131 18.29 18.27 16.85
N ASP A 132 18.45 17.26 15.97
CA ASP A 132 18.43 17.43 14.53
C ASP A 132 17.42 16.47 13.87
N THR A 133 16.37 17.03 13.25
CA THR A 133 15.36 16.30 12.49
C THR A 133 15.53 16.44 10.98
N THR A 134 16.55 17.17 10.52
CA THR A 134 16.75 17.56 9.12
C THR A 134 16.86 16.35 8.20
N PHE A 135 17.57 15.31 8.63
CA PHE A 135 17.67 14.07 7.86
C PHE A 135 16.30 13.44 7.58
N MET A 136 15.43 13.39 8.60
CA MET A 136 14.09 12.83 8.45
C MET A 136 13.21 13.70 7.54
N GLU A 137 13.37 15.02 7.60
CA GLU A 137 12.69 15.95 6.70
C GLU A 137 13.10 15.75 5.24
N TYR A 138 14.38 15.51 4.96
CA TYR A 138 14.82 15.16 3.61
C TYR A 138 14.23 13.83 3.12
N LEU A 139 14.10 12.82 3.98
CA LEU A 139 13.44 11.57 3.62
C LEU A 139 11.96 11.78 3.31
N ILE A 140 11.26 12.60 4.10
CA ILE A 140 9.86 12.96 3.86
C ILE A 140 9.73 13.67 2.50
N ILE A 141 10.60 14.62 2.18
CA ILE A 141 10.55 15.29 0.88
C ILE A 141 10.83 14.29 -0.25
N PHE A 142 11.93 13.54 -0.17
CA PHE A 142 12.33 12.61 -1.22
C PHE A 142 11.26 11.55 -1.50
N PHE A 143 10.80 10.83 -0.47
CA PHE A 143 9.79 9.78 -0.63
C PHE A 143 8.42 10.35 -1.01
N GLY A 144 8.07 11.52 -0.51
CA GLY A 144 6.80 12.19 -0.84
C GLY A 144 6.73 12.53 -2.33
N TYR A 145 7.76 13.21 -2.86
CA TYR A 145 7.85 13.54 -4.29
C TYR A 145 7.98 12.28 -5.14
N ALA A 146 8.96 11.41 -4.85
CA ALA A 146 9.18 10.20 -5.64
C ALA A 146 7.93 9.31 -5.69
N GLY A 147 7.28 9.12 -4.53
CA GLY A 147 6.08 8.29 -4.41
C GLY A 147 4.88 8.85 -5.14
N ILE A 148 4.53 10.13 -4.93
CA ILE A 148 3.33 10.70 -5.54
C ILE A 148 3.44 10.78 -7.06
N PHE A 149 4.59 11.18 -7.60
CA PHE A 149 4.79 11.28 -9.05
C PHE A 149 4.85 9.90 -9.70
N ALA A 150 5.61 8.94 -9.13
CA ALA A 150 5.68 7.58 -9.67
C ALA A 150 4.29 6.91 -9.66
N THR A 151 3.56 6.99 -8.54
CA THR A 151 2.23 6.38 -8.44
C THR A 151 1.25 7.02 -9.41
N THR A 152 1.28 8.35 -9.57
CA THR A 152 0.38 9.06 -10.49
C THR A 152 0.64 8.68 -11.95
N ILE A 153 1.91 8.67 -12.38
CA ILE A 153 2.25 8.27 -13.74
C ILE A 153 1.89 6.79 -13.97
N GLY A 154 2.17 5.94 -12.99
CA GLY A 154 1.83 4.51 -13.02
C GLY A 154 0.33 4.28 -13.15
N VAL A 155 -0.50 4.92 -12.32
CA VAL A 155 -1.96 4.73 -12.33
C VAL A 155 -2.58 5.25 -13.62
N LEU A 156 -2.11 6.39 -14.14
CA LEU A 156 -2.57 6.94 -15.42
C LEU A 156 -2.22 6.01 -16.57
N GLY A 157 -0.98 5.50 -16.61
CA GLY A 157 -0.57 4.54 -17.62
C GLY A 157 -1.38 3.25 -17.57
N LEU A 158 -1.64 2.72 -16.38
CA LEU A 158 -2.47 1.52 -16.19
C LEU A 158 -3.92 1.75 -16.60
N LEU A 159 -4.49 2.92 -16.28
CA LEU A 159 -5.84 3.31 -16.73
C LEU A 159 -5.93 3.40 -18.24
N VAL A 160 -5.00 4.11 -18.88
CA VAL A 160 -4.95 4.23 -20.35
C VAL A 160 -4.86 2.85 -20.99
N LYS A 161 -3.93 2.01 -20.51
CA LYS A 161 -3.78 0.66 -21.04
C LYS A 161 -5.06 -0.17 -20.89
N ARG A 162 -5.74 -0.07 -19.74
CA ARG A 162 -6.98 -0.81 -19.47
C ARG A 162 -8.19 -0.30 -20.28
N ILE A 163 -8.17 0.94 -20.76
CA ILE A 163 -9.23 1.51 -21.60
C ILE A 163 -8.98 1.21 -23.09
N VAL A 164 -7.73 1.33 -23.52
CA VAL A 164 -7.33 1.27 -24.94
C VAL A 164 -7.07 -0.16 -25.42
N ASP A 165 -6.43 -0.99 -24.60
CA ASP A 165 -6.08 -2.36 -24.96
C ASP A 165 -7.32 -3.26 -24.83
N SER A 166 -7.89 -3.68 -25.96
CA SER A 166 -9.08 -4.53 -25.99
C SER A 166 -8.84 -5.87 -25.30
N SER A 167 -7.63 -6.42 -25.38
CA SER A 167 -7.28 -7.68 -24.72
C SER A 167 -7.36 -7.57 -23.20
N MET A 168 -6.95 -6.43 -22.64
CA MET A 168 -7.03 -6.17 -21.19
C MET A 168 -8.46 -5.82 -20.74
N ARG A 169 -9.21 -5.15 -21.59
CA ARG A 169 -10.58 -4.72 -21.31
C ARG A 169 -11.53 -5.90 -21.08
N GLU A 170 -11.33 -7.01 -21.80
CA GLU A 170 -12.11 -8.24 -21.63
C GLU A 170 -11.96 -8.87 -20.24
N TYR A 171 -10.77 -8.76 -19.62
CA TYR A 171 -10.51 -9.27 -18.27
C TYR A 171 -10.69 -8.20 -17.18
N THR A 172 -11.20 -7.02 -17.53
CA THR A 172 -11.38 -5.91 -16.60
C THR A 172 -12.81 -5.84 -16.09
N SER A 173 -12.99 -5.95 -14.78
CA SER A 173 -14.28 -5.69 -14.15
C SER A 173 -14.50 -4.21 -13.86
N LYS A 174 -15.76 -3.78 -13.72
CA LYS A 174 -16.11 -2.38 -13.37
C LYS A 174 -15.45 -1.92 -12.06
N VAL A 175 -15.27 -2.84 -11.11
CA VAL A 175 -14.61 -2.58 -9.84
C VAL A 175 -13.14 -2.22 -10.04
N ASP A 176 -12.46 -2.80 -11.03
CA ASP A 176 -11.05 -2.51 -11.27
C ASP A 176 -10.85 -1.09 -11.82
N TYR A 177 -11.78 -0.61 -12.66
CA TYR A 177 -11.80 0.80 -13.06
C TYR A 177 -12.08 1.72 -11.87
N PHE A 178 -13.09 1.41 -11.06
CA PHE A 178 -13.40 2.20 -9.86
C PHE A 178 -12.18 2.32 -8.93
N ASN A 179 -11.49 1.21 -8.67
CA ASN A 179 -10.29 1.20 -7.82
C ASN A 179 -9.21 2.15 -8.37
N LEU A 180 -8.90 2.06 -9.66
CA LEU A 180 -7.89 2.91 -10.28
C LEU A 180 -8.30 4.39 -10.32
N PHE A 181 -9.57 4.70 -10.61
CA PHE A 181 -10.08 6.06 -10.55
C PHE A 181 -10.08 6.62 -9.13
N PHE A 182 -10.40 5.80 -8.13
CA PHE A 182 -10.41 6.24 -6.74
C PHE A 182 -8.98 6.54 -6.25
N ILE A 183 -8.02 5.67 -6.57
CA ILE A 183 -6.60 5.93 -6.29
C ILE A 183 -6.14 7.20 -7.02
N LEU A 184 -6.49 7.38 -8.29
CA LEU A 184 -6.17 8.59 -9.03
C LEU A 184 -6.77 9.84 -8.38
N ALA A 185 -8.01 9.80 -7.89
CA ALA A 185 -8.63 10.93 -7.19
C ALA A 185 -7.86 11.30 -5.89
N VAL A 186 -7.42 10.31 -5.12
CA VAL A 186 -6.57 10.52 -3.94
C VAL A 186 -5.23 11.14 -4.35
N LEU A 187 -4.60 10.67 -5.44
CA LEU A 187 -3.33 11.21 -5.92
C LEU A 187 -3.44 12.62 -6.46
N MET A 188 -4.49 12.93 -7.23
CA MET A 188 -4.72 14.27 -7.79
C MET A 188 -5.00 15.29 -6.68
N THR A 189 -5.79 14.93 -5.67
CA THR A 189 -5.98 15.78 -4.49
C THR A 189 -4.71 15.90 -3.65
N GLY A 190 -3.88 14.85 -3.59
CA GLY A 190 -2.57 14.87 -2.95
C GLY A 190 -1.57 15.79 -3.67
N LEU A 191 -1.56 15.79 -5.00
CA LEU A 191 -0.73 16.71 -5.81
C LEU A 191 -1.19 18.16 -5.63
N ALA A 192 -2.50 18.38 -5.55
CA ALA A 192 -3.03 19.70 -5.25
C ALA A 192 -2.68 20.15 -3.82
N ALA A 193 -2.75 19.27 -2.83
CA ALA A 193 -2.28 19.55 -1.46
C ALA A 193 -0.76 19.84 -1.43
N LEU A 194 0.05 19.07 -2.17
CA LEU A 194 1.50 19.27 -2.31
C LEU A 194 1.83 20.65 -2.89
N SER A 195 1.00 21.17 -3.80
CA SER A 195 1.20 22.52 -4.36
C SER A 195 1.05 23.64 -3.32
N LEU A 196 0.30 23.39 -2.24
CA LEU A 196 0.10 24.32 -1.12
C LEU A 196 1.03 24.03 0.07
N ASP A 197 1.60 22.83 0.14
CA ASP A 197 2.54 22.40 1.18
C ASP A 197 3.77 21.67 0.57
N PRO A 198 4.63 22.37 -0.21
CA PRO A 198 5.71 21.73 -0.97
C PRO A 198 6.75 21.03 -0.09
N PHE A 199 6.90 21.49 1.15
CA PHE A 199 7.85 20.94 2.10
C PHE A 199 7.19 20.01 3.12
N PHE A 200 5.91 19.66 2.97
CA PHE A 200 5.17 18.78 3.87
C PHE A 200 5.10 19.27 5.33
N GLU A 201 5.09 20.58 5.57
CA GLU A 201 5.00 21.16 6.91
C GLU A 201 3.63 20.92 7.55
N LEU A 202 2.55 21.12 6.80
CA LEU A 202 1.19 20.85 7.28
C LEU A 202 1.00 19.35 7.51
N ALA A 203 1.51 18.52 6.61
CA ALA A 203 1.49 17.06 6.78
C ALA A 203 2.24 16.61 8.05
N ARG A 204 3.42 17.18 8.34
CA ARG A 204 4.17 16.93 9.59
C ARG A 204 3.40 17.37 10.82
N LYS A 205 2.87 18.60 10.84
CA LYS A 205 2.08 19.13 11.97
C LYS A 205 0.81 18.29 12.23
N TYR A 206 0.16 17.84 11.16
CA TYR A 206 -0.99 16.94 11.24
C TYR A 206 -0.59 15.59 11.84
N MET A 207 0.52 15.00 11.41
CA MET A 207 1.04 13.75 11.98
C MET A 207 1.44 13.90 13.46
N ILE A 208 2.08 15.01 13.84
CA ILE A 208 2.40 15.32 15.25
C ILE A 208 1.12 15.35 16.10
N SER A 209 0.05 15.99 15.59
CA SER A 209 -1.24 16.03 16.29
C SER A 209 -1.82 14.63 16.48
N ILE A 210 -1.76 13.78 15.45
CA ILE A 210 -2.21 12.37 15.52
C ILE A 210 -1.42 11.60 16.58
N VAL A 211 -0.09 11.64 16.49
CA VAL A 211 0.83 10.87 17.36
C VAL A 211 0.77 11.33 18.81
N GLY A 212 0.56 12.63 19.04
CA GLY A 212 0.38 13.21 20.37
C GLY A 212 -1.03 13.08 20.95
N PHE A 213 -1.95 12.42 20.26
CA PHE A 213 -3.36 12.31 20.68
C PHE A 213 -4.04 13.67 20.92
N GLN A 214 -3.63 14.69 20.15
CA GLN A 214 -4.11 16.06 20.28
C GLN A 214 -5.28 16.31 19.33
N ILE A 215 -6.51 16.16 19.82
CA ILE A 215 -7.73 16.35 19.02
C ILE A 215 -7.98 17.84 18.73
N THR A 216 -7.61 18.74 19.65
CA THR A 216 -7.85 20.20 19.56
C THR A 216 -6.68 20.94 18.90
N SER A 217 -6.12 20.39 17.82
CA SER A 217 -4.98 21.04 17.17
C SER A 217 -5.39 22.35 16.49
N SER A 218 -4.55 23.38 16.61
CA SER A 218 -4.75 24.67 15.95
C SER A 218 -4.27 24.66 14.49
N VAL A 219 -4.12 23.48 13.87
CA VAL A 219 -3.62 23.36 12.50
C VAL A 219 -4.76 23.70 11.54
N GLU A 220 -4.69 24.87 10.94
CA GLU A 220 -5.60 25.22 9.85
C GLU A 220 -5.14 24.54 8.55
N LEU A 221 -6.01 23.69 7.99
CA LEU A 221 -5.74 22.98 6.75
C LEU A 221 -6.49 23.65 5.59
N PRO A 222 -5.84 23.85 4.43
CA PRO A 222 -6.52 24.28 3.22
C PRO A 222 -7.65 23.30 2.85
N PRO A 223 -8.77 23.76 2.26
CA PRO A 223 -9.90 22.89 1.90
C PRO A 223 -9.52 21.70 1.02
N VAL A 224 -8.55 21.87 0.12
CA VAL A 224 -8.05 20.78 -0.73
C VAL A 224 -7.30 19.71 0.05
N THR A 225 -6.56 20.09 1.09
CA THR A 225 -5.87 19.15 1.99
C THR A 225 -6.88 18.39 2.85
N ILE A 226 -7.95 19.06 3.30
CA ILE A 226 -9.05 18.40 4.00
C ILE A 226 -9.71 17.35 3.10
N LEU A 227 -10.04 17.72 1.86
CA LEU A 227 -10.60 16.78 0.88
C LEU A 227 -9.66 15.60 0.63
N HIS A 228 -8.36 15.86 0.46
CA HIS A 228 -7.35 14.81 0.27
C HIS A 228 -7.34 13.83 1.45
N VAL A 229 -7.32 14.33 2.68
CA VAL A 229 -7.32 13.50 3.90
C VAL A 229 -8.63 12.71 4.04
N ILE A 230 -9.78 13.28 3.68
CA ILE A 230 -11.06 12.55 3.64
C ILE A 230 -11.02 11.41 2.62
N LEU A 231 -10.57 11.67 1.39
CA LEU A 231 -10.47 10.66 0.35
C LEU A 231 -9.47 9.55 0.73
N LEU A 232 -8.36 9.92 1.37
CA LEU A 232 -7.39 8.96 1.88
C LEU A 232 -7.98 8.08 2.99
N GLN A 233 -8.74 8.65 3.94
CA GLN A 233 -9.46 7.88 4.96
C GLN A 233 -10.44 6.88 4.33
N LEU A 234 -11.23 7.34 3.36
CA LEU A 234 -12.14 6.46 2.63
C LEU A 234 -11.40 5.34 1.89
N LEU A 235 -10.24 5.64 1.30
CA LEU A 235 -9.40 4.64 0.63
C LEU A 235 -8.89 3.60 1.64
N TRP A 236 -8.40 4.02 2.80
CA TRP A 236 -7.95 3.12 3.86
C TRP A 236 -9.08 2.22 4.35
N ILE A 237 -10.27 2.76 4.61
CA ILE A 237 -11.45 1.97 4.99
C ILE A 237 -11.80 0.95 3.90
N TYR A 238 -11.67 1.33 2.62
CA TYR A 238 -12.07 0.49 1.49
C TYR A 238 -11.09 -0.65 1.19
N ILE A 239 -9.77 -0.44 1.35
CA ILE A 239 -8.73 -1.40 0.95
C ILE A 239 -8.99 -2.83 1.48
N PRO A 240 -9.15 -3.07 2.81
CA PRO A 240 -9.28 -4.43 3.36
C PRO A 240 -10.45 -5.24 2.79
N TYR A 241 -11.52 -4.55 2.39
CA TYR A 241 -12.76 -5.18 1.93
C TYR A 241 -12.86 -5.25 0.40
N SER A 242 -11.82 -4.80 -0.31
CA SER A 242 -11.81 -4.70 -1.77
C SER A 242 -10.87 -5.73 -2.41
N LYS A 243 -10.95 -5.82 -3.74
CA LYS A 243 -9.97 -6.57 -4.54
C LYS A 243 -8.54 -6.02 -4.40
N MET A 244 -8.33 -4.80 -3.90
CA MET A 244 -6.97 -4.25 -3.77
C MET A 244 -6.14 -4.96 -2.68
N SER A 245 -6.79 -5.69 -1.78
CA SER A 245 -6.13 -6.57 -0.81
C SER A 245 -5.71 -7.88 -1.47
N HIS A 246 -4.74 -7.80 -2.37
CA HIS A 246 -4.04 -8.95 -2.95
C HIS A 246 -2.70 -9.24 -2.24
N PHE A 247 -2.54 -8.76 -1.01
CA PHE A 247 -1.37 -9.03 -0.17
C PHE A 247 -1.15 -10.53 0.01
#